data_AF-A0A6N7TZZ0-F1
#
_entry.id   AF-A0A6N7TZZ0-F1
#
_cell.length_a   1.000
_cell.length_b   1.000
_cell.length_c   1.000
_cell.angle_alpha   90.00
_cell.angle_beta   90.00
_cell.angle_gamma   90.00
#
_symmetry.space_group_name_H-M   'P 1'
#
loop_
_entity.id
_entity.type
_entity.pdbx_description
1 polymer ?
#
loop_
_entity_poly.entity_id
_entity_poly.type
_entity_poly.pdbx_seq_one_letter_code
_entity_poly.pdbx_strand_id
1 'polypeptide(L)'
;MKNNRAYSQDLRSRKPRTAKDIYNPSRQVSEDVQNLTTLSFKMDADLKLRMKLVATSKHMKMAEAGQQAIRKWVEENEEKKE
;
A
#
# COMPACT_ATOMS: atom_id res chain seq x y z
N MET A 1 27.19 13.96 -35.25
CA MET A 1 26.78 12.94 -34.25
C MET A 1 25.47 13.41 -33.60
N LYS A 2 24.36 12.70 -33.81
CA LYS A 2 23.07 12.98 -33.16
C LYS A 2 22.65 11.72 -32.40
N ASN A 3 22.57 11.81 -31.08
CA ASN A 3 22.15 10.74 -30.20
C ASN A 3 20.62 10.59 -30.28
N ASN A 4 20.14 9.73 -31.17
CA ASN A 4 18.75 9.30 -31.21
C ASN A 4 18.49 8.28 -30.08
N ARG A 5 18.49 8.76 -28.83
CA ARG A 5 18.06 7.99 -27.65
C ARG A 5 16.60 8.31 -27.33
N ALA A 6 15.76 8.38 -28.36
CA ALA A 6 14.32 8.48 -28.22
C ALA A 6 13.76 7.09 -28.49
N TYR A 7 13.49 6.36 -27.40
CA TYR A 7 12.46 5.33 -27.19
C TYR A 7 12.89 4.59 -25.91
N SER A 8 12.38 5.05 -24.78
CA SER A 8 12.50 4.37 -23.49
C SER A 8 12.14 2.89 -23.66
N GLN A 9 13.10 2.03 -23.35
CA GLN A 9 12.99 0.57 -23.40
C GLN A 9 11.87 0.03 -22.46
N ASP A 10 11.35 0.88 -21.57
CA ASP A 10 10.28 0.59 -20.62
C ASP A 10 8.84 0.86 -21.12
N LEU A 11 8.65 1.34 -22.35
CA LEU A 11 7.31 1.49 -22.94
C LEU A 11 6.77 0.23 -23.64
N ARG A 12 7.51 -0.88 -23.63
CA ARG A 12 6.93 -2.17 -24.04
C ARG A 12 5.82 -2.51 -23.05
N SER A 13 4.58 -2.62 -23.53
CA SER A 13 3.48 -3.21 -22.77
C SER A 13 3.98 -4.54 -22.22
N ARG A 14 4.22 -4.59 -20.91
CA ARG A 14 4.64 -5.84 -20.26
C ARG A 14 3.60 -6.88 -20.64
N LYS A 15 4.04 -7.96 -21.31
CA LYS A 15 3.17 -9.09 -21.63
C LYS A 15 2.41 -9.45 -20.35
N PRO A 16 1.09 -9.71 -20.42
CA PRO A 16 0.35 -10.16 -19.25
C PRO A 16 1.09 -11.36 -18.68
N ARG A 17 1.27 -11.39 -17.35
CA ARG A 17 1.97 -12.48 -16.68
C ARG A 17 1.31 -13.80 -17.09
N THR A 18 2.10 -14.74 -17.58
CA THR A 18 1.57 -16.06 -17.92
C THR A 18 1.35 -16.87 -16.63
N ALA A 19 0.48 -17.88 -16.67
CA ALA A 19 0.25 -18.74 -15.50
C ALA A 19 1.57 -19.32 -14.95
N LYS A 20 2.53 -19.66 -15.83
CA LYS A 20 3.87 -20.12 -15.45
C LYS A 20 4.66 -19.10 -14.64
N ASP A 21 4.52 -17.80 -14.95
CA ASP A 21 5.19 -16.71 -14.22
C ASP A 21 4.55 -16.44 -12.84
N ILE A 22 3.25 -16.72 -12.71
CA ILE A 22 2.48 -16.55 -11.47
C ILE A 22 2.81 -17.68 -10.48
N TYR A 23 2.94 -18.91 -10.97
CA TYR A 23 3.23 -20.09 -10.17
C TYR A 23 4.72 -20.47 -10.16
N ASN A 24 5.64 -19.53 -10.34
CA ASN A 24 7.07 -19.83 -10.26
C ASN A 24 7.52 -19.90 -8.78
N PRO A 25 7.81 -21.10 -8.23
CA PRO A 25 8.22 -21.25 -6.84
C PRO A 25 9.62 -20.70 -6.55
N SER A 26 10.44 -20.43 -7.58
CA SER A 26 11.77 -19.85 -7.45
C SER A 26 11.75 -18.32 -7.38
N ARG A 27 10.56 -17.70 -7.38
CA ARG A 27 10.42 -16.25 -7.32
C ARG A 27 10.68 -15.77 -5.90
N GLN A 28 11.86 -15.18 -5.68
CA GLN A 28 12.17 -14.43 -4.47
C GLN A 28 11.21 -13.23 -4.37
N VAL A 29 10.21 -13.36 -3.50
CA VAL A 29 9.36 -12.25 -3.07
C VAL A 29 10.17 -11.48 -2.04
N SER A 30 10.36 -10.17 -2.25
CA SER A 30 11.07 -9.28 -1.34
C SER A 30 10.60 -9.49 0.11
N GLU A 31 11.54 -9.78 1.01
CA GLU A 31 11.30 -10.20 2.41
C GLU A 31 10.47 -9.18 3.21
N ASP A 32 10.54 -7.88 2.87
CA ASP A 32 9.80 -6.80 3.55
C ASP A 32 8.27 -6.94 3.50
N VAL A 33 7.71 -7.75 2.60
CA VAL A 33 6.26 -7.91 2.47
C VAL A 33 5.72 -9.01 3.40
N GLN A 34 6.56 -9.91 3.92
CA GLN A 34 6.10 -11.09 4.65
C GLN A 34 5.59 -10.83 6.08
N ASN A 35 5.94 -9.70 6.69
CA ASN A 35 5.48 -9.36 8.05
C ASN A 35 4.25 -8.44 8.09
N LEU A 36 3.56 -8.22 6.97
CA LEU A 36 2.30 -7.47 6.95
C LEU A 36 1.14 -8.37 7.39
N THR A 37 0.86 -8.40 8.69
CA THR A 37 -0.41 -8.96 9.19
C THR A 37 -1.56 -8.15 8.60
N THR A 38 -2.35 -8.78 7.74
CA THR A 38 -3.51 -8.13 7.13
C THR A 38 -4.62 -8.09 8.17
N LEU A 39 -4.83 -6.92 8.77
CA LEU A 39 -5.93 -6.70 9.72
C LEU A 39 -7.17 -6.19 8.97
N SER A 40 -8.31 -6.82 9.25
CA SER A 40 -9.62 -6.39 8.74
C SER A 40 -10.47 -5.93 9.91
N PHE A 41 -11.01 -4.72 9.82
CA PHE A 41 -11.87 -4.11 10.84
C PHE A 41 -13.22 -3.73 10.25
N LYS A 42 -14.28 -3.96 11.03
CA LYS A 42 -15.62 -3.46 10.72
C LYS A 42 -15.69 -2.01 11.16
N MET A 43 -16.28 -1.16 10.33
CA MET A 43 -16.48 0.26 10.60
C MET A 43 -17.84 0.69 10.08
N ASP A 44 -18.43 1.68 10.72
CA ASP A 44 -19.65 2.31 10.24
C ASP A 44 -19.43 3.00 8.90
N ALA A 45 -20.49 3.09 8.10
CA ALA A 45 -20.43 3.66 6.76
C ALA A 45 -19.97 5.14 6.77
N ASP A 46 -20.45 5.92 7.75
CA ASP A 46 -20.04 7.33 7.89
C ASP A 46 -18.55 7.45 8.26
N LEU A 47 -18.08 6.63 9.20
CA LEU A 47 -16.68 6.61 9.60
C LEU A 47 -15.78 6.20 8.43
N LYS A 48 -16.21 5.23 7.63
CA LYS A 48 -15.52 4.81 6.40
C LYS A 48 -15.40 5.95 5.40
N LEU A 49 -16.48 6.71 5.20
CA LEU A 49 -16.50 7.83 4.27
C LEU A 49 -15.53 8.92 4.73
N ARG A 50 -15.55 9.29 6.01
CA ARG A 50 -14.62 10.27 6.58
C ARG A 50 -13.17 9.83 6.46
N MET A 51 -12.87 8.56 6.78
CA MET A 51 -11.53 8.00 6.63
C MET A 51 -11.05 8.06 5.17
N LYS A 52 -11.95 7.76 4.22
CA LYS A 52 -11.67 7.89 2.79
C LYS A 52 -11.31 9.32 2.41
N LEU A 53 -12.08 10.31 2.86
CA LEU A 53 -11.83 11.72 2.57
C LEU A 53 -10.47 12.18 3.10
N VAL A 54 -10.12 11.78 4.32
CA VAL A 54 -8.81 12.08 4.93
C VAL A 54 -7.67 11.40 4.17
N ALA A 55 -7.85 10.14 3.77
CA ALA A 55 -6.85 9.44 2.98
C ALA A 55 -6.62 10.11 1.62
N THR A 56 -7.71 10.55 0.96
CA THR A 56 -7.62 11.26 -0.32
C THR A 56 -6.96 12.63 -0.20
N SER A 57 -7.23 13.39 0.87
CA SER A 57 -6.62 14.71 1.04
C SER A 57 -5.12 14.65 1.34
N LYS A 58 -4.64 13.53 1.91
CA LYS A 58 -3.24 13.30 2.22
C LYS A 58 -2.51 12.40 1.20
N HIS A 59 -3.13 12.08 0.07
CA HIS A 59 -2.57 11.21 -0.97
C HIS A 59 -2.05 9.85 -0.45
N MET A 60 -2.76 9.24 0.50
CA MET A 60 -2.40 7.97 1.13
C MET A 60 -3.49 6.91 0.97
N LYS A 61 -3.16 5.65 1.25
CA LYS A 61 -4.17 4.58 1.26
C LYS A 61 -5.04 4.70 2.51
N MET A 62 -6.32 4.29 2.41
CA MET A 62 -7.20 4.23 3.59
C MET A 62 -6.64 3.37 4.72
N ALA A 63 -5.95 2.28 4.40
CA ALA A 63 -5.32 1.41 5.39
C ALA A 63 -4.23 2.15 6.19
N GLU A 64 -3.38 2.93 5.50
CA GLU A 64 -2.34 3.75 6.12
C GLU A 64 -2.93 4.86 7.00
N ALA A 65 -3.98 5.52 6.51
CA ALA A 65 -4.73 6.51 7.30
C ALA A 65 -5.33 5.89 8.57
N GLY A 66 -5.88 4.68 8.48
CA GLY A 66 -6.39 3.93 9.61
C GLY A 66 -5.30 3.55 10.61
N GLN A 67 -4.15 3.09 10.14
CA GLN A 67 -3.01 2.78 11.01
C GLN A 67 -2.49 4.01 11.76
N GLN A 68 -2.40 5.17 11.09
CA GLN A 68 -2.02 6.43 11.74
C GLN A 68 -3.02 6.84 12.82
N ALA A 69 -4.32 6.69 12.55
CA ALA A 69 -5.37 7.01 13.51
C ALA A 69 -5.29 6.11 14.76
N ILE A 70 -5.08 4.80 14.57
CA ILE A 70 -4.90 3.85 15.67
C ILE A 70 -3.64 4.19 16.47
N ARG A 71 -2.51 4.44 15.80
CA ARG A 71 -1.25 4.79 16.48
C ARG A 71 -1.42 6.03 17.36
N LYS A 72 -1.98 7.10 16.80
CA LYS A 72 -2.23 8.34 17.53
C LYS A 72 -3.16 8.12 18.73
N TRP A 73 -4.19 7.30 18.57
CA TRP A 73 -5.09 6.96 19.67
C TRP A 73 -4.37 6.18 20.77
N VAL A 74 -3.49 5.23 20.43
CA VAL A 74 -2.70 4.49 21.43
C VAL A 74 -1.78 5.44 22.19
N GLU A 75 -1.02 6.28 21.48
CA GLU A 75 -0.12 7.29 22.06
C GLU A 75 -0.88 8.19 23.06
N GLU A 76 -2.02 8.75 22.66
CA GLU A 76 -2.83 9.64 23.51
C GLU A 76 -3.47 8.96 24.73
N ASN A 77 -3.59 7.63 24.75
CA ASN A 77 -4.24 6.89 25.84
C ASN A 77 -3.25 6.12 26.73
N GLU A 78 -2.06 5.80 26.24
CA GLU A 78 -0.97 5.24 27.05
C GLU A 78 -0.25 6.34 27.84
N GLU A 79 -0.04 7.53 27.25
CA GLU A 79 0.53 8.69 27.96
C GLU A 79 -0.37 9.21 29.10
N LYS A 80 -1.67 8.90 29.09
CA LYS A 80 -2.60 9.25 30.18
C LYS A 80 -2.59 8.26 31.34
N LYS A 81 -1.87 7.14 31.21
CA LYS A 81 -1.80 6.09 32.23
C LYS A 81 -0.51 6.13 33.05
N GLU A 82 0.48 6.95 32.67
CA GLU A 82 1.63 7.34 33.51
C GLU A 82 1.35 8.64 34.27
#